data_AF-A0A6N9GP71-F1
#
_entry.id   AF-A0A6N9GP71-F1
#
_cell.length_a   1.000
_cell.length_b   1.000
_cell.length_c   1.000
_cell.angle_alpha   90.00
_cell.angle_beta   90.00
_cell.angle_gamma   90.00
#
_symmetry.space_group_name_H-M   'P 1'
#
loop_
_entity.id
_entity.type
_entity.pdbx_description
1 polymer ?
#
loop_
_entity_poly.entity_id
_entity_poly.type
_entity_poly.pdbx_seq_one_letter_code
_entity_poly.pdbx_strand_id
1 'polypeptide(L)'
;MVIESSTANHCSITSVTDDWLEPYVEEALAESGFVKVGVRWIKLNYAAIGTGSDVSAGLEKLLEHARCSGFELPVTQRFPLRILRRLTADETALLEKNLRPLKLTNDSLDTLVIPIQPRWAQHLFDAGLAEQTLFGARPDLVMTCENAYYRSPRALGNTSVPFRILWYVSEDDRYAGTGQIRAYSVGSSVEVLAASEAHSRYKRLGVYDWHQVREISDGDPDGLTMVIRFRDTEIFDRPINRDRFSRLLEASDQKKPLLMAPQRISESAFADIYKEGQSWL
;
A
#
# COMPACT_ATOMS: atom_id res chain seq x y z
N MET A 1 22.91 -0.46 -13.38
CA MET A 1 21.99 0.17 -12.41
C MET A 1 22.77 0.69 -11.20
N VAL A 2 23.12 1.98 -11.19
CA VAL A 2 23.68 2.63 -9.99
C VAL A 2 22.53 3.34 -9.29
N ILE A 3 22.12 2.83 -8.13
CA ILE A 3 21.17 3.52 -7.25
C ILE A 3 22.02 4.42 -6.35
N GLU A 4 22.17 5.69 -6.70
CA GLU A 4 22.74 6.67 -5.76
C GLU A 4 21.67 6.99 -4.70
N SER A 5 21.66 6.25 -3.60
CA SER A 5 20.79 6.52 -2.45
C SER A 5 21.48 7.47 -1.46
N SER A 6 21.05 8.73 -1.41
CA SER A 6 21.45 9.66 -0.35
C SER A 6 20.48 9.56 0.81
N THR A 7 20.82 8.75 1.81
CA THR A 7 20.08 8.59 3.08
C THR A 7 20.29 9.75 4.06
N ALA A 8 21.03 10.79 3.68
CA ALA A 8 21.44 11.84 4.62
C ALA A 8 20.41 12.98 4.83
N ASN A 9 19.44 13.18 3.92
CA ASN A 9 18.59 14.39 3.91
C ASN A 9 17.06 14.16 3.87
N HIS A 10 16.53 12.98 4.24
CA HIS A 10 15.07 12.69 4.24
C HIS A 10 14.32 13.04 2.92
N CYS A 11 15.05 13.06 1.80
CA CYS A 11 14.56 13.16 0.44
C CYS A 11 15.50 12.32 -0.42
N SER A 12 14.99 11.25 -1.03
CA SER A 12 15.78 10.43 -1.95
C SER A 12 15.26 10.66 -3.37
N ILE A 13 16.03 11.38 -4.18
CA ILE A 13 15.86 11.35 -5.63
C ILE A 13 16.48 10.04 -6.10
N THR A 14 15.70 9.16 -6.73
CA THR A 14 16.22 7.97 -7.39
C THR A 14 16.41 8.29 -8.86
N SER A 15 17.60 7.99 -9.40
CA SER A 15 17.85 8.09 -10.84
C SER A 15 18.24 6.75 -11.43
N VAL A 16 17.75 6.46 -12.63
CA VAL A 16 18.18 5.33 -13.46
C VAL A 16 18.90 5.92 -14.67
N THR A 17 20.17 5.56 -14.80
CA THR A 17 21.12 6.08 -15.79
C THR A 17 21.54 5.02 -16.82
N ASP A 18 20.73 3.98 -16.98
CA ASP A 18 21.01 2.95 -17.98
C ASP A 18 20.69 3.49 -19.38
N ASP A 19 21.71 3.50 -20.24
CA ASP A 19 21.60 4.03 -21.60
C ASP A 19 20.79 3.10 -22.53
N TRP A 20 20.54 1.84 -22.11
CA TRP A 20 19.91 0.81 -22.94
C TRP A 20 18.78 0.10 -22.20
N LEU A 21 17.71 0.85 -21.94
CA LEU A 21 16.47 0.28 -21.39
C LEU A 21 15.61 -0.31 -22.51
N GLU A 22 15.23 -1.57 -22.34
CA GLU A 22 14.20 -2.18 -23.19
C GLU A 22 12.84 -1.49 -22.99
N PRO A 23 11.96 -1.44 -24.01
CA PRO A 23 10.68 -0.73 -23.92
C PRO A 23 9.80 -1.14 -22.73
N TYR A 24 9.82 -2.43 -22.37
CA TYR A 24 9.04 -2.93 -21.23
C TYR A 24 9.58 -2.39 -19.89
N VAL A 25 10.88 -2.11 -19.79
CA VAL A 25 11.49 -1.53 -18.59
C VAL A 25 11.12 -0.05 -18.47
N GLU A 26 11.09 0.67 -19.59
CA GLU A 26 10.61 2.05 -19.63
C GLU A 26 9.15 2.16 -19.19
N GLU A 27 8.29 1.24 -19.64
CA GLU A 27 6.89 1.18 -19.22
C GLU A 27 6.77 0.89 -17.72
N ALA A 28 7.51 -0.09 -17.20
CA ALA A 28 7.55 -0.41 -15.77
C ALA A 28 8.05 0.76 -14.91
N LEU A 29 9.04 1.52 -15.39
CA LEU A 29 9.53 2.74 -14.71
C LEU A 29 8.45 3.82 -14.66
N ALA A 30 7.78 4.09 -15.78
CA ALA A 30 6.68 5.03 -15.84
C ALA A 30 5.53 4.63 -14.91
N GLU A 31 5.14 3.35 -14.92
CA GLU A 31 4.14 2.81 -14.01
C GLU A 31 4.55 2.93 -12.54
N SER A 32 5.86 2.87 -12.24
CA SER A 32 6.41 3.00 -10.89
C SER A 32 6.58 4.46 -10.43
N GLY A 33 6.18 5.43 -11.26
CA GLY A 33 6.23 6.86 -10.95
C GLY A 33 7.56 7.54 -11.30
N PHE A 34 8.42 6.91 -12.11
CA PHE A 34 9.58 7.59 -12.68
C PHE A 34 9.15 8.46 -13.87
N VAL A 35 9.83 9.59 -14.03
CA VAL A 35 9.66 10.52 -15.14
C VAL A 35 10.95 10.58 -15.95
N LYS A 36 10.83 10.52 -17.28
CA LYS A 36 11.98 10.60 -18.20
C LYS A 36 12.44 12.05 -18.37
N VAL A 37 13.74 12.30 -18.20
CA VAL A 37 14.41 13.60 -18.28
C VAL A 37 15.67 13.45 -19.12
N GLY A 38 15.61 13.90 -20.37
CA GLY A 38 16.65 13.60 -21.34
C GLY A 38 16.84 12.09 -21.47
N VAL A 39 18.02 11.59 -21.09
CA VAL A 39 18.39 10.16 -21.13
C VAL A 39 18.18 9.43 -19.80
N ARG A 40 17.75 10.12 -18.75
CA ARG A 40 17.63 9.54 -17.40
C ARG A 40 16.17 9.37 -17.01
N TRP A 41 15.90 8.36 -16.18
CA TRP A 41 14.62 8.26 -15.47
C TRP A 41 14.81 8.71 -14.04
N ILE A 42 13.92 9.57 -13.54
CA ILE A 42 14.04 10.19 -12.22
C ILE A 42 12.74 9.98 -11.45
N LYS A 43 12.85 9.57 -10.19
CA LYS A 43 11.73 9.50 -9.25
C LYS A 43 12.05 10.31 -8.00
N LEU A 44 11.08 11.08 -7.53
CA LEU A 44 11.15 11.79 -6.26
C LEU A 44 10.47 10.96 -5.18
N ASN A 45 11.19 10.63 -4.11
CA ASN A 45 10.60 9.99 -2.93
C ASN A 45 10.53 11.02 -1.80
N TYR A 46 9.33 11.27 -1.29
CA TYR A 46 9.09 12.29 -0.27
C TYR A 46 8.60 11.65 1.03
N ALA A 47 9.52 11.53 1.98
CA ALA A 47 9.28 10.95 3.29
C ALA A 47 8.55 11.95 4.21
N ALA A 48 7.21 11.99 4.11
CA ALA A 48 6.41 12.88 4.94
C ALA A 48 5.00 12.35 5.19
N ILE A 49 4.40 12.82 6.29
CA ILE A 49 2.97 12.72 6.54
C ILE A 49 2.45 14.10 6.91
N GLY A 50 1.40 14.56 6.23
CA GLY A 50 0.81 15.86 6.55
C GLY A 50 -0.33 16.21 5.63
N THR A 51 -0.90 17.39 5.87
CA THR A 51 -1.98 17.87 5.03
C THR A 51 -1.47 18.20 3.64
N GLY A 52 -2.37 18.29 2.67
CA GLY A 52 -2.04 18.78 1.34
C GLY A 52 -1.25 20.10 1.36
N SER A 53 -1.57 21.02 2.28
CA SER A 53 -0.84 22.29 2.45
C SER A 53 0.59 22.07 2.97
N ASP A 54 0.77 21.21 3.97
CA ASP A 54 2.09 20.92 4.56
C ASP A 54 3.01 20.25 3.54
N VAL A 55 2.45 19.30 2.78
CA VAL A 55 3.14 18.59 1.71
C VAL A 55 3.52 19.55 0.58
N SER A 56 2.61 20.44 0.17
CA SER A 56 2.92 21.46 -0.85
C SER A 56 4.10 22.34 -0.44
N ALA A 57 4.05 22.88 0.77
CA ALA A 57 5.09 23.77 1.28
C ALA A 57 6.44 23.05 1.44
N GLY A 58 6.42 21.78 1.85
CA GLY A 58 7.63 20.96 1.95
C GLY A 58 8.23 20.63 0.59
N LEU A 59 7.40 20.27 -0.39
CA LEU A 59 7.82 20.02 -1.76
C LEU A 59 8.39 21.28 -2.43
N GLU A 60 7.78 22.45 -2.25
CA GLU A 60 8.30 23.71 -2.79
C GLU A 60 9.72 24.00 -2.29
N LYS A 61 9.95 23.88 -0.98
CA LYS A 61 11.28 24.05 -0.37
C LYS A 61 12.29 23.04 -0.91
N LEU A 62 11.88 21.80 -1.08
CA LEU A 62 12.72 20.72 -1.61
C LEU A 62 13.12 21.00 -3.06
N LEU A 63 12.17 21.42 -3.89
CA LEU A 63 12.41 21.76 -5.28
C LEU A 63 13.31 22.98 -5.44
N GLU A 64 13.14 23.99 -4.59
CA GLU A 64 14.05 25.13 -4.52
C GLU A 64 15.47 24.68 -4.17
N HIS A 65 15.63 23.81 -3.18
CA HIS A 65 16.94 23.28 -2.79
C HIS A 65 17.59 22.43 -3.90
N ALA A 66 16.81 21.60 -4.59
CA ALA A 66 17.28 20.79 -5.71
C ALA A 66 17.77 21.67 -6.88
N ARG A 67 17.01 22.73 -7.21
CA ARG A 67 17.40 23.72 -8.24
C ARG A 67 18.70 24.43 -7.88
N CYS A 68 18.84 24.90 -6.65
CA CYS A 68 20.08 25.51 -6.16
C CYS A 68 21.27 24.56 -6.20
N SER A 69 21.02 23.25 -6.12
CA SER A 69 22.03 22.19 -6.21
C SER A 69 22.30 21.71 -7.65
N GLY A 70 21.72 22.36 -8.66
CA GLY A 70 21.93 22.04 -10.08
C GLY A 70 21.10 20.85 -10.60
N PHE A 71 20.15 20.33 -9.83
CA PHE A 71 19.21 19.31 -10.30
C PHE A 71 17.97 19.95 -10.92
N GLU A 72 17.86 19.89 -12.25
CA GLU A 72 16.61 20.21 -12.95
C GLU A 72 15.65 19.02 -12.85
N LEU A 73 14.80 19.05 -11.82
CA LEU A 73 13.70 18.10 -11.72
C LEU A 73 12.61 18.46 -12.74
N PRO A 74 12.04 17.47 -13.45
CA PRO A 74 10.94 17.64 -14.40
C PRO A 74 9.63 17.80 -13.61
N VAL A 75 9.56 18.80 -12.73
CA VAL A 75 8.33 19.14 -11.98
C VAL A 75 7.22 19.62 -12.94
N THR A 76 7.54 19.78 -14.22
CA THR A 76 6.67 20.31 -15.26
C THR A 76 5.58 19.35 -15.72
N GLN A 77 5.61 18.06 -15.37
CA GLN A 77 4.45 17.16 -15.54
C GLN A 77 3.60 17.12 -14.26
N ARG A 78 3.08 18.30 -13.91
CA ARG A 78 1.83 18.54 -13.15
C ARG A 78 1.59 17.64 -11.94
N PHE A 79 2.41 17.77 -10.90
CA PHE A 79 1.76 17.86 -9.59
C PHE A 79 1.12 19.24 -9.54
N PRO A 80 -0.21 19.39 -9.44
CA PRO A 80 -0.78 20.68 -9.13
C PRO A 80 -0.27 21.09 -7.75
N LEU A 81 0.88 21.78 -7.70
CA LEU A 81 1.41 22.47 -6.52
C LEU A 81 0.42 23.53 -6.01
N ARG A 82 -0.63 23.82 -6.79
CA ARG A 82 -1.89 24.32 -6.27
C ARG A 82 -2.64 23.16 -5.60
N ILE A 83 -2.18 22.70 -4.44
CA ILE A 83 -2.98 21.79 -3.63
C ILE A 83 -4.16 22.59 -3.10
N LEU A 84 -5.25 22.53 -3.87
CA LEU A 84 -6.58 22.97 -3.46
C LEU A 84 -6.90 22.22 -2.17
N ARG A 85 -7.56 22.91 -1.23
CA ARG A 85 -7.78 22.47 0.17
C ARG A 85 -8.37 21.06 0.36
N ARG A 86 -8.82 20.38 -0.71
CA ARG A 86 -9.31 18.99 -0.72
C ARG A 86 -8.97 18.30 -2.03
N LEU A 87 -8.24 17.19 -1.95
CA LEU A 87 -7.98 16.27 -3.04
C LEU A 87 -9.07 15.19 -3.08
N THR A 88 -9.41 14.71 -4.28
CA THR A 88 -10.23 13.50 -4.44
C THR A 88 -9.44 12.25 -4.02
N ALA A 89 -10.14 11.14 -3.81
CA ALA A 89 -9.52 9.86 -3.44
C ALA A 89 -8.50 9.42 -4.50
N ASP A 90 -8.85 9.53 -5.78
CA ASP A 90 -7.96 9.19 -6.90
C ASP A 90 -6.71 10.07 -6.95
N GLU A 91 -6.86 11.38 -6.80
CA GLU A 91 -5.73 12.32 -6.77
C GLU A 91 -4.80 12.04 -5.57
N THR A 92 -5.40 11.76 -4.41
CA THR A 92 -4.66 11.42 -3.19
C THR A 92 -3.86 10.13 -3.39
N ALA A 93 -4.50 9.07 -3.88
CA ALA A 93 -3.83 7.78 -4.13
C ALA A 93 -2.73 7.89 -5.19
N LEU A 94 -2.94 8.70 -6.24
CA LEU A 94 -1.93 8.95 -7.27
C LEU A 94 -0.72 9.71 -6.70
N LEU A 95 -0.95 10.71 -5.86
CA LEU A 95 0.11 11.43 -5.15
C LEU A 95 0.91 10.51 -4.22
N GLU A 96 0.23 9.74 -3.38
CA GLU A 96 0.88 8.78 -2.47
C GLU A 96 1.70 7.74 -3.25
N LYS A 97 1.22 7.29 -4.42
CA LYS A 97 1.97 6.37 -5.30
C LYS A 97 3.25 6.99 -5.83
N ASN A 98 3.16 8.20 -6.39
CA ASN A 98 4.27 8.80 -7.11
C ASN A 98 5.35 9.34 -6.17
N LEU A 99 4.96 9.77 -4.97
CA LEU A 99 5.85 10.40 -3.98
C LEU A 99 6.11 9.50 -2.77
N ARG A 100 5.95 8.18 -2.91
CA ARG A 100 6.23 7.21 -1.84
C ARG A 100 7.53 7.54 -1.09
N PRO A 101 7.55 7.46 0.23
CA PRO A 101 6.52 6.89 1.09
C PRO A 101 5.49 7.90 1.65
N LEU A 102 5.30 9.05 1.00
CA LEU A 102 4.34 10.11 1.36
C LEU A 102 2.98 9.55 1.78
N LYS A 103 2.41 10.12 2.85
CA LYS A 103 0.98 9.97 3.19
C LYS A 103 0.31 11.32 3.42
N LEU A 104 -0.85 11.50 2.81
CA LEU A 104 -1.65 12.71 3.01
C LEU A 104 -2.58 12.55 4.21
N THR A 105 -2.89 13.67 4.83
CA THR A 105 -3.96 13.80 5.82
C THR A 105 -4.90 14.95 5.41
N ASN A 106 -6.07 15.02 6.04
CA ASN A 106 -7.22 15.82 5.63
C ASN A 106 -7.64 15.53 4.17
N ASP A 107 -7.68 14.25 3.80
CA ASP A 107 -8.07 13.77 2.47
C ASP A 107 -9.38 12.97 2.49
N SER A 108 -9.71 12.35 1.35
CA SER A 108 -10.95 11.58 1.15
C SER A 108 -10.73 10.07 1.05
N LEU A 109 -9.51 9.57 1.34
CA LEU A 109 -9.21 8.15 1.33
C LEU A 109 -9.61 7.48 2.64
N ASP A 110 -10.63 6.64 2.56
CA ASP A 110 -10.99 5.74 3.63
C ASP A 110 -9.81 4.82 3.99
N THR A 111 -9.63 4.53 5.28
CA THR A 111 -8.66 3.52 5.74
C THR A 111 -9.39 2.36 6.39
N LEU A 112 -9.12 1.15 5.90
CA LEU A 112 -9.62 -0.11 6.44
C LEU A 112 -8.48 -0.93 7.03
N VAL A 113 -8.69 -1.44 8.24
CA VAL A 113 -7.86 -2.52 8.79
C VAL A 113 -8.49 -3.83 8.35
N ILE A 114 -7.76 -4.64 7.57
CA ILE A 114 -8.24 -5.91 7.05
C ILE A 114 -7.47 -7.06 7.71
N PRO A 115 -8.16 -7.97 8.42
CA PRO A 115 -7.51 -9.15 8.99
C PRO A 115 -7.19 -10.17 7.89
N ILE A 116 -5.98 -10.73 7.96
CA ILE A 116 -5.49 -11.78 7.07
C ILE A 116 -4.73 -12.84 7.88
N GLN A 117 -4.87 -14.10 7.48
CA GLN A 117 -4.13 -15.19 8.12
C GLN A 117 -2.65 -15.18 7.69
N PRO A 118 -1.70 -15.52 8.58
CA PRO A 118 -0.27 -15.54 8.27
C PRO A 118 0.08 -16.40 7.05
N ARG A 119 -0.57 -17.56 6.94
CA ARG A 119 -0.40 -18.49 5.80
C ARG A 119 -0.70 -17.87 4.43
N TRP A 120 -1.50 -16.80 4.39
CA TRP A 120 -1.83 -16.05 3.17
C TRP A 120 -0.96 -14.81 3.02
N ALA A 121 -0.74 -14.07 4.11
CA ALA A 121 0.11 -12.88 4.13
C ALA A 121 1.53 -13.15 3.61
N GLN A 122 2.11 -14.30 3.99
CA GLN A 122 3.45 -14.71 3.55
C GLN A 122 3.61 -14.81 2.02
N HIS A 123 2.53 -15.12 1.30
CA HIS A 123 2.56 -15.27 -0.15
C HIS A 123 2.22 -13.98 -0.89
N LEU A 124 1.51 -13.06 -0.23
CA LEU A 124 1.09 -11.79 -0.84
C LEU A 124 2.11 -10.67 -0.66
N PHE A 125 2.75 -10.59 0.50
CA PHE A 125 3.62 -9.45 0.81
C PHE A 125 4.65 -9.68 1.92
N ASP A 126 4.45 -10.61 2.84
CA ASP A 126 5.29 -10.70 4.06
C ASP A 126 6.43 -11.73 3.93
N ALA A 127 7.56 -11.29 3.38
CA ALA A 127 8.74 -12.14 3.25
C ALA A 127 9.27 -12.67 4.59
N GLY A 128 9.15 -11.89 5.67
CA GLY A 128 9.60 -12.31 7.01
C GLY A 128 8.77 -13.44 7.61
N LEU A 129 7.49 -13.56 7.25
CA LEU A 129 6.69 -14.75 7.57
C LEU A 129 7.08 -15.93 6.68
N ALA A 130 7.34 -15.68 5.40
CA ALA A 130 7.69 -16.72 4.45
C ALA A 130 9.01 -17.43 4.79
N GLU A 131 10.01 -16.69 5.26
CA GLU A 131 11.32 -17.20 5.71
C GLU A 131 11.21 -18.19 6.88
N GLN A 132 10.11 -18.17 7.63
CA GLN A 132 9.86 -19.12 8.72
C GLN A 132 9.38 -20.50 8.22
N THR A 133 9.07 -20.62 6.93
CA THR A 133 8.60 -21.86 6.31
C THR A 133 9.65 -22.45 5.37
N LEU A 134 9.68 -23.77 5.25
CA LEU A 134 10.65 -24.48 4.39
C LEU A 134 10.49 -24.14 2.90
N PHE A 135 9.29 -23.76 2.47
CA PHE A 135 8.97 -23.52 1.06
C PHE A 135 8.99 -22.05 0.67
N GLY A 136 9.06 -21.14 1.64
CA GLY A 136 9.06 -19.71 1.39
C GLY A 136 7.77 -19.20 0.74
N ALA A 137 7.87 -18.02 0.12
CA ALA A 137 6.75 -17.37 -0.53
C ALA A 137 6.56 -17.87 -1.97
N ARG A 138 5.37 -17.65 -2.53
CA ARG A 138 5.09 -17.95 -3.94
C ARG A 138 5.70 -16.87 -4.82
N PRO A 139 6.72 -17.18 -5.66
CA PRO A 139 7.44 -16.14 -6.41
C PRO A 139 6.54 -15.34 -7.35
N ASP A 140 5.56 -16.00 -7.96
CA ASP A 140 4.58 -15.42 -8.87
C ASP A 140 3.70 -14.35 -8.22
N LEU A 141 3.49 -14.39 -6.91
CA LEU A 141 2.66 -13.42 -6.16
C LEU A 141 3.49 -12.35 -5.45
N VAL A 142 4.70 -12.70 -4.99
CA VAL A 142 5.60 -11.71 -4.35
C VAL A 142 6.18 -10.73 -5.36
N MET A 143 6.34 -11.14 -6.63
CA MET A 143 6.88 -10.28 -7.68
C MET A 143 5.82 -9.37 -8.34
N THR A 144 4.54 -9.55 -8.05
CA THR A 144 3.47 -8.71 -8.63
C THR A 144 3.22 -7.46 -7.81
N CYS A 145 3.18 -6.31 -8.48
CA CYS A 145 2.80 -5.03 -7.85
C CYS A 145 1.33 -4.97 -7.43
N GLU A 146 0.51 -5.91 -7.92
CA GLU A 146 -0.91 -6.01 -7.65
C GLU A 146 -1.29 -7.45 -7.29
N ASN A 147 -2.20 -7.59 -6.33
CA ASN A 147 -2.65 -8.84 -5.76
C ASN A 147 -4.17 -8.83 -5.50
N ALA A 148 -4.75 -10.00 -5.30
CA ALA A 148 -6.17 -10.19 -5.00
C ALA A 148 -6.38 -10.97 -3.70
N TYR A 149 -7.28 -10.49 -2.85
CA TYR A 149 -7.70 -11.17 -1.62
C TYR A 149 -9.19 -11.47 -1.64
N TYR A 150 -9.55 -12.71 -1.28
CA TYR A 150 -10.92 -13.20 -1.30
C TYR A 150 -11.52 -13.20 0.09
N ARG A 151 -12.80 -12.86 0.20
CA ARG A 151 -13.53 -12.90 1.46
C ARG A 151 -15.04 -12.96 1.26
N SER A 152 -15.77 -13.20 2.35
CA SER A 152 -17.22 -13.11 2.34
C SER A 152 -17.67 -11.64 2.17
N PRO A 153 -18.80 -11.38 1.47
CA PRO A 153 -19.23 -10.03 1.14
C PRO A 153 -19.79 -9.22 2.33
N ARG A 154 -19.94 -9.84 3.51
CA ARG A 154 -20.76 -9.33 4.61
C ARG A 154 -20.24 -8.06 5.30
N ALA A 155 -18.95 -7.72 5.19
CA ALA A 155 -18.37 -6.70 6.07
C ALA A 155 -17.43 -5.65 5.44
N LEU A 156 -17.44 -5.44 4.11
CA LEU A 156 -16.77 -4.24 3.54
C LEU A 156 -17.72 -3.04 3.34
N GLY A 157 -19.05 -3.26 3.34
CA GLY A 157 -20.03 -2.22 3.05
C GLY A 157 -19.79 -1.51 1.71
N ASN A 158 -20.32 -0.29 1.57
CA ASN A 158 -20.07 0.60 0.43
C ASN A 158 -18.72 1.32 0.58
N THR A 159 -17.62 0.57 0.54
CA THR A 159 -16.28 1.18 0.54
C THR A 159 -16.01 1.81 -0.82
N SER A 160 -15.65 3.10 -0.82
CA SER A 160 -15.24 3.79 -2.04
C SER A 160 -13.82 3.38 -2.42
N VAL A 161 -13.55 3.30 -3.71
CA VAL A 161 -12.21 3.05 -4.24
C VAL A 161 -11.65 4.35 -4.83
N PRO A 162 -10.33 4.60 -4.72
CA PRO A 162 -9.34 3.85 -3.94
C PRO A 162 -9.51 4.02 -2.42
N PHE A 163 -8.91 3.11 -1.64
CA PHE A 163 -8.85 3.19 -0.17
C PHE A 163 -7.54 2.62 0.36
N ARG A 164 -7.18 2.98 1.59
CA ARG A 164 -5.99 2.50 2.29
C ARG A 164 -6.32 1.20 3.02
N ILE A 165 -5.40 0.25 2.97
CA ILE A 165 -5.49 -1.03 3.69
C ILE A 165 -4.35 -1.09 4.69
N LEU A 166 -4.67 -1.33 5.96
CA LEU A 166 -3.74 -1.81 6.97
C LEU A 166 -3.97 -3.30 7.19
N TRP A 167 -2.95 -4.11 6.94
CA TRP A 167 -3.04 -5.56 7.08
C TRP A 167 -2.74 -5.98 8.51
N TYR A 168 -3.78 -6.44 9.22
CA TYR A 168 -3.64 -7.09 10.51
C TYR A 168 -3.42 -8.59 10.28
N VAL A 169 -2.21 -9.07 10.52
CA VAL A 169 -1.90 -10.50 10.45
C VAL A 169 -2.40 -11.16 11.72
N SER A 170 -3.40 -12.03 11.60
CA SER A 170 -4.05 -12.68 12.73
C SER A 170 -3.08 -13.56 13.50
N GLU A 171 -3.29 -13.66 14.80
CA GLU A 171 -2.52 -14.51 15.71
C GLU A 171 -2.55 -15.99 15.27
N ASP A 172 -1.38 -16.62 15.24
CA ASP A 172 -1.18 -18.03 14.91
C ASP A 172 0.13 -18.50 15.55
N ASP A 173 0.05 -19.48 16.46
CA ASP A 173 1.20 -19.99 17.23
C ASP A 173 2.29 -20.63 16.35
N ARG A 174 1.98 -20.93 15.07
CA ARG A 174 2.94 -21.50 14.13
C ARG A 174 3.88 -20.47 13.52
N TYR A 175 3.60 -19.18 13.69
CA TYR A 175 4.35 -18.08 13.10
C TYR A 175 4.72 -17.06 14.18
N ALA A 176 6.00 -16.72 14.25
CA ALA A 176 6.47 -15.62 15.09
C ALA A 176 6.07 -14.26 14.47
N GLY A 177 5.72 -13.29 15.33
CA GLY A 177 5.38 -11.94 14.90
C GLY A 177 3.96 -11.78 14.34
N THR A 178 3.04 -12.69 14.68
CA THR A 178 1.61 -12.58 14.37
C THR A 178 0.84 -11.80 15.44
N GLY A 179 -0.43 -11.46 15.18
CA GLY A 179 -1.23 -10.61 16.08
C GLY A 179 -0.86 -9.11 15.97
N GLN A 180 -0.46 -8.67 14.78
CA GLN A 180 0.14 -7.35 14.54
C GLN A 180 -0.34 -6.74 13.22
N ILE A 181 -0.38 -5.42 13.14
CA ILE A 181 -0.43 -4.70 11.86
C ILE A 181 0.98 -4.71 11.26
N ARG A 182 1.12 -5.28 10.08
CA ARG A 182 2.44 -5.56 9.47
C ARG A 182 2.69 -4.85 8.15
N ALA A 183 1.62 -4.40 7.48
CA ALA A 183 1.76 -3.80 6.16
C ALA A 183 0.65 -2.80 5.86
N TYR A 184 0.94 -1.93 4.90
CA TYR A 184 0.02 -1.00 4.27
C TYR A 184 -0.15 -1.38 2.79
N SER A 185 -1.31 -1.14 2.19
CA SER A 185 -1.54 -1.28 0.74
C SER A 185 -2.62 -0.32 0.26
N VAL A 186 -2.76 -0.17 -1.05
CA VAL A 186 -3.85 0.60 -1.67
C VAL A 186 -4.84 -0.36 -2.32
N GLY A 187 -6.10 -0.32 -1.89
CA GLY A 187 -7.21 -1.04 -2.53
C GLY A 187 -7.62 -0.35 -3.82
N SER A 188 -7.59 -1.08 -4.94
CA SER A 188 -7.88 -0.57 -6.30
C SER A 188 -9.26 -1.00 -6.81
N SER A 189 -9.80 -2.12 -6.35
CA SER A 189 -11.17 -2.54 -6.68
C SER A 189 -11.78 -3.42 -5.59
N VAL A 190 -13.12 -3.42 -5.53
CA VAL A 190 -13.92 -4.35 -4.73
C VAL A 190 -15.05 -4.87 -5.61
N GLU A 191 -15.07 -6.17 -5.86
CA GLU A 191 -16.10 -6.81 -6.68
C GLU A 191 -16.75 -7.94 -5.89
N VAL A 192 -18.07 -8.12 -6.06
CA VAL A 192 -18.81 -9.28 -5.52
C VAL A 192 -19.32 -10.08 -6.70
N LEU A 193 -18.82 -11.31 -6.84
CA LEU A 193 -19.04 -12.19 -7.98
C LEU A 193 -19.45 -13.59 -7.49
N ALA A 194 -19.92 -14.44 -8.39
CA ALA A 194 -19.99 -15.88 -8.11
C ALA A 194 -18.59 -16.44 -7.78
N ALA A 195 -18.50 -17.40 -6.87
CA ALA A 195 -17.23 -18.01 -6.48
C ALA A 195 -16.44 -18.56 -7.68
N SER A 196 -17.13 -19.21 -8.62
CA SER A 196 -16.57 -19.73 -9.88
C SER A 196 -15.92 -18.63 -10.73
N GLU A 197 -16.62 -17.51 -10.89
CA GLU A 197 -16.13 -16.35 -11.64
C GLU A 197 -14.95 -15.67 -10.93
N ALA A 198 -15.08 -15.45 -9.61
CA ALA A 198 -14.03 -14.85 -8.78
C ALA A 198 -12.71 -15.61 -8.92
N HIS A 199 -12.74 -16.94 -8.75
CA HIS A 199 -11.54 -17.76 -8.90
C HIS A 199 -11.02 -17.75 -10.34
N SER A 200 -11.89 -17.92 -11.34
CA SER A 200 -11.47 -17.95 -12.76
C SER A 200 -10.71 -16.68 -13.16
N ARG A 201 -11.22 -15.51 -12.75
CA ARG A 201 -10.68 -14.19 -13.09
C ARG A 201 -9.42 -13.84 -12.30
N TYR A 202 -9.35 -14.23 -11.03
CA TYR A 202 -8.32 -13.73 -10.10
C TYR A 202 -7.32 -14.77 -9.59
N LYS A 203 -7.41 -16.05 -9.99
CA LYS A 203 -6.48 -17.13 -9.57
C LYS A 203 -5.00 -16.84 -9.78
N ARG A 204 -4.62 -15.94 -10.71
CA ARG A 204 -3.22 -15.56 -10.95
C ARG A 204 -2.73 -14.45 -10.02
N LEU A 205 -3.63 -13.65 -9.47
CA LEU A 205 -3.32 -12.54 -8.58
C LEU A 205 -3.57 -12.88 -7.11
N GLY A 206 -4.29 -13.97 -6.84
CA GLY A 206 -4.76 -14.30 -5.50
C GLY A 206 -4.16 -15.58 -4.94
N VAL A 207 -4.13 -15.64 -3.61
CA VAL A 207 -3.55 -16.78 -2.89
C VAL A 207 -4.44 -17.99 -2.78
N TYR A 208 -5.74 -17.86 -3.02
CA TYR A 208 -6.69 -18.93 -2.74
C TYR A 208 -6.78 -19.88 -3.94
N ASP A 209 -6.75 -21.17 -3.67
CA ASP A 209 -7.14 -22.18 -4.65
C ASP A 209 -8.68 -22.26 -4.81
N TRP A 210 -9.14 -23.07 -5.77
CA TRP A 210 -10.57 -23.24 -6.02
C TRP A 210 -11.35 -23.72 -4.79
N HIS A 211 -10.79 -24.65 -4.01
CA HIS A 211 -11.44 -25.19 -2.83
C HIS A 211 -11.65 -24.11 -1.78
N GLN A 212 -10.63 -23.31 -1.53
CA GLN A 212 -10.65 -22.21 -0.56
C GLN A 212 -11.57 -21.08 -0.98
N VAL A 213 -11.65 -20.75 -2.27
CA VAL A 213 -12.64 -19.77 -2.77
C VAL A 213 -14.06 -20.30 -2.56
N ARG A 214 -14.29 -21.58 -2.85
CA ARG A 214 -15.61 -22.22 -2.68
C ARG A 214 -16.04 -22.35 -1.22
N GLU A 215 -15.10 -22.48 -0.28
CA GLU A 215 -15.40 -22.45 1.16
C GLU A 215 -15.97 -21.10 1.62
N ILE A 216 -15.58 -19.99 0.99
CA ILE A 216 -16.12 -18.66 1.31
C ILE A 216 -17.62 -18.58 1.04
N SER A 217 -18.09 -19.30 0.03
CA SER A 217 -19.48 -19.36 -0.41
C SER A 217 -20.20 -20.60 0.10
N ASP A 218 -19.79 -21.15 1.25
CA ASP A 218 -20.42 -22.31 1.90
C ASP A 218 -20.53 -23.55 0.99
N GLY A 219 -19.61 -23.70 0.04
CA GLY A 219 -19.62 -24.82 -0.90
C GLY A 219 -20.38 -24.58 -2.21
N ASP A 220 -21.00 -23.41 -2.40
CA ASP A 220 -21.78 -23.07 -3.59
C ASP A 220 -20.92 -22.37 -4.66
N PRO A 221 -20.70 -22.94 -5.86
CA PRO A 221 -19.97 -22.28 -6.95
C PRO A 221 -20.61 -20.97 -7.44
N ASP A 222 -21.92 -20.82 -7.29
CA ASP A 222 -22.68 -19.62 -7.66
C ASP A 222 -22.86 -18.66 -6.48
N GLY A 223 -22.48 -19.10 -5.28
CA GLY A 223 -22.52 -18.29 -4.07
C GLY A 223 -21.55 -17.11 -4.14
N LEU A 224 -21.93 -16.02 -3.47
CA LEU A 224 -21.24 -14.74 -3.59
C LEU A 224 -19.91 -14.72 -2.85
N THR A 225 -18.86 -14.34 -3.58
CA THR A 225 -17.50 -14.08 -3.07
C THR A 225 -17.11 -12.66 -3.39
N MET A 226 -16.53 -11.98 -2.39
CA MET A 226 -15.94 -10.66 -2.58
C MET A 226 -14.44 -10.79 -2.90
N VAL A 227 -13.99 -10.07 -3.90
CA VAL A 227 -12.57 -9.94 -4.27
C VAL A 227 -12.14 -8.50 -4.05
N ILE A 228 -11.07 -8.32 -3.28
CA ILE A 228 -10.39 -7.04 -3.11
C ILE A 228 -9.10 -7.09 -3.91
N ARG A 229 -8.99 -6.22 -4.92
CA ARG A 229 -7.71 -5.97 -5.55
C ARG A 229 -6.97 -4.90 -4.78
N PHE A 230 -5.71 -5.15 -4.53
CA PHE A 230 -4.84 -4.20 -3.87
C PHE A 230 -3.46 -4.24 -4.48
N ARG A 231 -2.71 -3.17 -4.29
CA ARG A 231 -1.40 -3.00 -4.86
C ARG A 231 -0.49 -2.33 -3.87
N ASP A 232 0.75 -2.18 -4.31
CA ASP A 232 1.55 -1.06 -3.83
C ASP A 232 1.87 -1.24 -2.32
N THR A 233 2.10 -2.50 -1.91
CA THR A 233 2.25 -2.90 -0.51
C THR A 233 3.55 -2.41 0.10
N GLU A 234 3.46 -1.80 1.28
CA GLU A 234 4.59 -1.33 2.09
C GLU A 234 4.62 -2.12 3.40
N ILE A 235 5.73 -2.81 3.69
CA ILE A 235 5.91 -3.54 4.95
C ILE A 235 6.38 -2.56 6.02
N PHE A 236 5.83 -2.69 7.22
CA PHE A 236 6.26 -1.89 8.36
C PHE A 236 7.53 -2.45 8.98
N ASP A 237 8.55 -1.61 9.13
CA ASP A 237 9.79 -1.93 9.83
C ASP A 237 9.56 -2.21 11.32
N ARG A 238 8.50 -1.62 11.87
CA ARG A 238 8.08 -1.76 13.27
C ARG A 238 6.63 -2.22 13.36
N PRO A 239 6.33 -3.52 13.15
CA PRO A 239 4.98 -4.05 13.26
C PRO A 239 4.29 -3.68 14.58
N ILE A 240 3.01 -3.33 14.49
CA ILE A 240 2.25 -2.80 15.63
C ILE A 240 1.38 -3.91 16.21
N ASN A 241 1.71 -4.36 17.42
CA ASN A 241 0.91 -5.39 18.09
C ASN A 241 -0.49 -4.92 18.48
N ARG A 242 -1.37 -5.88 18.74
CA ARG A 242 -2.78 -5.65 19.08
C ARG A 242 -2.99 -4.68 20.25
N ASP A 243 -2.17 -4.78 21.30
CA ASP A 243 -2.28 -3.91 22.48
C ASP A 243 -1.95 -2.47 22.13
N ARG A 244 -0.86 -2.26 21.38
CA ARG A 244 -0.44 -0.94 20.95
C ARG A 244 -1.42 -0.33 19.96
N PHE A 245 -1.87 -1.11 18.98
CA PHE A 245 -2.91 -0.71 18.04
C PHE A 245 -4.21 -0.28 18.76
N SER A 246 -4.62 -1.01 19.79
CA SER A 246 -5.79 -0.65 20.60
C SER A 246 -5.62 0.71 21.28
N ARG A 247 -4.43 1.00 21.83
CA ARG A 247 -4.13 2.30 22.45
C ARG A 247 -4.12 3.44 21.44
N LEU A 248 -3.62 3.21 20.22
CA LEU A 248 -3.63 4.21 19.14
C LEU A 248 -5.05 4.57 18.71
N LEU A 249 -5.95 3.58 18.66
CA LEU A 249 -7.37 3.82 18.37
C LEU A 249 -8.07 4.59 19.49
N GLU A 250 -7.82 4.22 20.75
CA GLU A 250 -8.35 4.94 21.91
C GLU A 250 -7.91 6.41 21.94
N ALA A 251 -6.64 6.69 21.62
CA ALA A 251 -6.11 8.04 21.52
C ALA A 251 -6.75 8.88 20.38
N SER A 252 -7.37 8.22 19.41
CA SER A 252 -8.11 8.84 18.30
C SER A 252 -9.64 8.81 18.51
N ASP A 253 -10.10 8.64 19.75
CA ASP A 253 -11.52 8.55 20.14
C ASP A 253 -12.31 7.44 19.42
N GLN A 254 -11.61 6.40 18.95
CA GLN A 254 -12.22 5.27 18.27
C GLN A 254 -12.32 4.04 19.17
N LYS A 255 -13.48 3.36 19.12
CA LYS A 255 -13.72 2.12 19.88
C LYS A 255 -12.77 1.00 19.46
N LYS A 256 -12.43 0.14 20.43
CA LYS A 256 -11.61 -1.06 20.21
C LYS A 256 -12.18 -1.93 19.09
N PRO A 257 -11.32 -2.43 18.20
CA PRO A 257 -11.72 -3.23 17.07
C PRO A 257 -11.93 -4.68 17.47
N LEU A 258 -12.92 -5.34 16.88
CA LEU A 258 -13.12 -6.78 17.05
C LEU A 258 -12.18 -7.61 16.15
N LEU A 259 -11.57 -6.99 15.13
CA LEU A 259 -10.58 -7.60 14.21
C LEU A 259 -11.00 -8.92 13.53
N MET A 260 -12.29 -9.28 13.59
CA MET A 260 -12.86 -10.43 12.87
C MET A 260 -13.34 -10.07 11.46
N ALA A 261 -13.41 -8.77 11.15
CA ALA A 261 -13.87 -8.23 9.89
C ALA A 261 -13.11 -6.94 9.58
N PRO A 262 -13.11 -6.49 8.32
CA PRO A 262 -12.60 -5.19 7.95
C PRO A 262 -13.26 -4.09 8.77
N GLN A 263 -12.43 -3.19 9.26
CA GLN A 263 -12.89 -2.10 10.10
C GLN A 263 -12.33 -0.78 9.60
N ARG A 264 -13.22 0.20 9.46
CA ARG A 264 -12.82 1.57 9.17
C ARG A 264 -12.15 2.21 10.38
N ILE A 265 -11.06 2.92 10.14
CA ILE A 265 -10.39 3.73 11.15
C ILE A 265 -10.39 5.19 10.75
N SER A 266 -10.30 6.07 11.75
CA SER A 266 -10.12 7.50 11.51
C SER A 266 -8.78 7.77 10.81
N GLU A 267 -8.73 8.88 10.10
CA GLU A 267 -7.50 9.35 9.47
C GLU A 267 -6.39 9.65 10.49
N SER A 268 -6.75 10.18 11.67
CA SER A 268 -5.80 10.41 12.76
C SER A 268 -5.16 9.10 13.23
N ALA A 269 -5.98 8.05 13.43
CA ALA A 269 -5.49 6.74 13.82
C ALA A 269 -4.59 6.14 12.74
N PHE A 270 -4.97 6.28 11.47
CA PHE A 270 -4.12 5.85 10.34
C PHE A 270 -2.77 6.56 10.38
N ALA A 271 -2.76 7.88 10.52
CA ALA A 271 -1.52 8.66 10.54
C ALA A 271 -0.61 8.23 11.69
N ASP A 272 -1.14 8.03 12.90
CA ASP A 272 -0.35 7.60 14.06
C ASP A 272 0.21 6.17 13.88
N ILE A 273 -0.62 5.26 13.37
CA ILE A 273 -0.22 3.88 13.03
C ILE A 273 0.90 3.89 11.99
N TYR A 274 0.73 4.63 10.90
CA TYR A 274 1.71 4.65 9.83
C TYR A 274 3.04 5.28 10.29
N LYS A 275 3.00 6.34 11.10
CA LYS A 275 4.21 6.94 11.71
C LYS A 275 4.95 5.95 12.60
N GLU A 276 4.23 5.21 13.44
CA GLU A 276 4.86 4.27 14.36
C GLU A 276 5.43 3.04 13.64
N GLY A 277 4.74 2.59 12.58
CA GLY A 277 5.14 1.42 11.78
C GLY A 277 6.37 1.62 10.91
N GLN A 278 6.65 2.87 10.51
CA GLN A 278 7.75 3.24 9.61
C GLN A 278 8.97 3.75 10.39
N SER A 279 10.17 3.35 9.99
CA SER A 279 11.40 3.72 10.71
C SER A 279 12.01 5.07 10.31
N TRP A 280 11.56 5.68 9.22
CA TRP A 280 12.14 6.86 8.58
C TRP A 280 11.44 8.19 8.93
N LEU A 281 10.47 8.16 9.85
CA LEU A 281 9.80 9.31 10.47
C LEU A 281 10.32 9.54 11.89
#